data_AF-A0A3C0UAL9-F1
#
_entry.id   AF-A0A3C0UAL9-F1
#
_cell.length_a   1.000
_cell.length_b   1.000
_cell.length_c   1.000
_cell.angle_alpha   90.00
_cell.angle_beta   90.00
_cell.angle_gamma   90.00
#
_symmetry.space_group_name_H-M   'P 1'
#
loop_
_entity.id
_entity.type
_entity.pdbx_description
1 polymer ?
#
loop_
_entity_poly.entity_id
_entity_poly.type
_entity_poly.pdbx_seq_one_letter_code
_entity_poly.pdbx_strand_id
1 'polypeptide(L)'
;MAEQTISITLNGEAKEVAADQTGVQLFAEDKNIIAVRLNGEPRDLYTELHDGDVVESIALDSEDGLAIMRHSATHVMAQAVQEIRPDAKLGIGPVIKDGFYYDFDVETPFTPDDLKAIEKRMQRIIKSSQSFRRRVVTEEEALAEEADQPYKLELIKDKEAHLDPEAATEVSGKELSFYDNVDREGNVVWKDLCRGPHLPNTRYIKAFKIERSAAAYWR
;
A
#
# COMPACT_ATOMS: atom_id res chain seq x y z
N MET A 1 -3.11 26.68 -24.72
CA MET A 1 -1.75 26.11 -24.84
C MET A 1 -1.94 24.70 -25.37
N ALA A 2 -1.11 24.23 -26.31
CA ALA A 2 -1.24 22.85 -26.79
C ALA A 2 -0.94 21.90 -25.63
N GLU A 3 -1.81 20.92 -25.40
CA GLU A 3 -1.54 19.83 -24.44
C GLU A 3 -0.29 19.09 -24.93
N GLN A 4 0.70 18.95 -24.04
CA GLN A 4 1.88 18.15 -24.36
C GLN A 4 1.46 16.68 -24.39
N THR A 5 1.94 15.94 -25.38
CA THR A 5 1.67 14.51 -25.55
C THR A 5 2.96 13.72 -25.34
N ILE A 6 2.80 12.48 -24.88
CA ILE A 6 3.87 11.48 -24.74
C ILE A 6 3.48 10.21 -25.51
N SER A 7 4.48 9.49 -26.01
CA SER A 7 4.31 8.21 -26.67
C SER A 7 4.59 7.07 -25.67
N ILE A 8 3.65 6.15 -25.52
CA ILE A 8 3.79 4.99 -24.62
C ILE A 8 3.46 3.69 -25.37
N THR A 9 3.86 2.55 -24.80
CA THR A 9 3.39 1.22 -25.22
C THR A 9 2.37 0.72 -24.19
N LEU A 10 1.08 0.80 -24.51
CA LEU A 10 -0.02 0.40 -23.64
C LEU A 10 -0.48 -1.02 -24.00
N ASN A 11 -0.32 -1.98 -23.10
CA ASN A 11 -0.68 -3.39 -23.31
C ASN A 11 -0.12 -3.97 -24.62
N GLY A 12 1.09 -3.55 -25.00
CA GLY A 12 1.76 -3.99 -26.23
C GLY A 12 1.45 -3.15 -27.49
N GLU A 13 0.55 -2.17 -27.40
CA GLU A 13 0.19 -1.28 -28.51
C GLU A 13 0.77 0.13 -28.31
N ALA A 14 1.39 0.69 -29.35
CA ALA A 14 1.88 2.06 -29.31
C ALA A 14 0.71 3.05 -29.26
N LYS A 15 0.76 4.03 -28.35
CA LYS A 15 -0.30 5.01 -28.13
C LYS A 15 0.28 6.36 -27.76
N GLU A 16 -0.25 7.43 -28.35
CA GLU A 16 -0.02 8.80 -27.89
C GLU A 16 -1.10 9.19 -26.87
N VAL A 17 -0.66 9.75 -25.75
CA VAL A 17 -1.52 10.17 -24.64
C VAL A 17 -1.11 11.56 -24.16
N ALA A 18 -2.00 12.28 -23.49
CA ALA A 18 -1.62 13.56 -22.86
C ALA A 18 -0.63 13.30 -21.72
N ALA A 19 0.36 14.19 -21.57
CA ALA A 19 1.48 14.03 -20.64
C ALA A 19 1.07 14.02 -19.15
N ASP A 20 -0.15 14.48 -18.83
CA ASP A 20 -0.72 14.46 -17.49
C ASP A 20 -1.61 13.23 -17.21
N GLN A 21 -1.75 12.32 -18.19
CA GLN A 21 -2.49 11.09 -17.98
C GLN A 21 -1.69 10.10 -17.14
N THR A 22 -2.41 9.39 -16.28
CA THR A 22 -1.92 8.28 -15.48
C THR A 22 -2.75 7.03 -15.79
N GLY A 23 -2.41 5.90 -15.18
CA GLY A 23 -3.21 4.68 -15.25
C GLY A 23 -4.70 4.90 -14.91
N VAL A 24 -5.03 5.90 -14.08
CA VAL A 24 -6.42 6.27 -13.77
C VAL A 24 -7.22 6.63 -15.02
N GLN A 25 -6.68 7.50 -15.89
CA GLN A 25 -7.34 7.93 -17.12
C GLN A 25 -7.27 6.83 -18.18
N LEU A 26 -6.14 6.13 -18.28
CA LEU A 26 -5.95 5.08 -19.29
C LEU A 26 -6.94 3.91 -19.14
N PHE A 27 -7.33 3.60 -17.91
CA PHE A 27 -8.19 2.46 -17.59
C PHE A 27 -9.52 2.86 -16.94
N ALA A 28 -9.97 4.11 -17.12
CA ALA A 28 -11.18 4.64 -16.48
C ALA A 28 -12.46 3.81 -16.75
N GLU A 29 -12.53 3.17 -17.92
CA GLU A 29 -13.67 2.35 -18.35
C GLU A 29 -13.66 0.93 -17.75
N ASP A 30 -12.51 0.44 -17.29
CA ASP A 30 -12.38 -0.87 -16.66
C ASP A 30 -11.97 -0.76 -15.19
N LYS A 31 -12.99 -0.77 -14.34
CA LYS A 31 -12.81 -0.71 -12.88
C LYS A 31 -12.15 -1.97 -12.29
N ASN A 32 -11.94 -3.03 -13.06
CA ASN A 32 -11.19 -4.18 -12.59
C ASN A 32 -9.68 -3.89 -12.55
N ILE A 33 -9.19 -2.88 -13.28
CA ILE A 33 -7.79 -2.49 -13.26
C ILE A 33 -7.50 -1.64 -12.03
N ILE A 34 -6.59 -2.11 -11.17
CA ILE A 34 -6.31 -1.51 -9.86
C ILE A 34 -4.90 -0.94 -9.73
N ALA A 35 -4.01 -1.29 -10.63
CA ALA A 35 -2.62 -0.84 -10.70
C ALA A 35 -2.10 -0.99 -12.12
N VAL A 36 -0.87 -0.55 -12.36
CA VAL A 36 -0.16 -0.76 -13.62
C VAL A 36 1.18 -1.42 -13.37
N ARG A 37 1.66 -2.18 -14.33
CA ARG A 37 3.06 -2.55 -14.43
C ARG A 37 3.72 -1.55 -15.37
N LEU A 38 4.60 -0.72 -14.81
CA LEU A 38 5.32 0.32 -15.51
C LEU A 38 6.76 -0.14 -15.73
N ASN A 39 7.16 -0.33 -16.98
CA ASN A 39 8.50 -0.81 -17.35
C ASN A 39 8.91 -2.09 -16.60
N GLY A 40 7.96 -3.02 -16.43
CA GLY A 40 8.15 -4.29 -15.73
C GLY A 40 7.90 -4.25 -14.21
N GLU A 41 7.85 -3.08 -13.57
CA GLU A 41 7.62 -2.96 -12.12
C GLU A 41 6.16 -2.57 -11.77
N PRO A 42 5.49 -3.21 -10.80
CA PRO A 42 4.18 -2.77 -10.32
C PRO A 42 4.22 -1.35 -9.71
N ARG A 43 3.21 -0.54 -10.04
CA ARG A 43 3.04 0.86 -9.62
C ARG A 43 1.55 1.21 -9.50
N ASP A 44 1.24 2.20 -8.67
CA ASP A 44 -0.14 2.68 -8.48
C ASP A 44 -0.70 3.27 -9.77
N LEU A 45 -2.02 3.24 -9.94
CA LEU A 45 -2.69 3.91 -11.07
C LEU A 45 -2.36 5.39 -11.20
N TYR A 46 -2.05 6.06 -10.09
CA TYR A 46 -1.75 7.50 -10.03
C TYR A 46 -0.29 7.82 -10.39
N THR A 47 0.53 6.82 -10.70
CA THR A 47 1.94 7.04 -11.06
C THR A 47 2.04 7.80 -12.38
N GLU A 48 2.87 8.84 -12.39
CA GLU A 48 3.14 9.65 -13.58
C GLU A 48 3.80 8.80 -14.68
N LEU A 49 3.42 9.07 -15.92
CA LEU A 49 3.93 8.40 -17.11
C LEU A 49 4.91 9.31 -17.85
N HIS A 50 5.90 8.71 -18.48
CA HIS A 50 6.94 9.37 -19.24
C HIS A 50 6.98 8.86 -20.68
N ASP A 51 7.54 9.67 -21.58
CA ASP A 51 7.74 9.28 -22.97
C ASP A 51 8.59 8.02 -23.08
N GLY A 52 8.10 7.03 -23.84
CA GLY A 52 8.71 5.72 -24.03
C GLY A 52 8.26 4.65 -23.02
N ASP A 53 7.43 4.99 -22.02
CA ASP A 53 7.02 4.01 -21.01
C ASP A 53 6.23 2.83 -21.59
N VAL A 54 6.48 1.64 -21.05
CA VAL A 54 5.68 0.44 -21.27
C VAL A 54 4.73 0.27 -20.10
N VAL A 55 3.43 0.30 -20.38
CA VAL A 55 2.35 0.26 -19.40
C VAL A 55 1.49 -0.97 -19.63
N GLU A 56 1.44 -1.87 -18.65
CA GLU A 56 0.54 -3.03 -18.68
C GLU A 56 -0.48 -2.93 -17.54
N SER A 57 -1.73 -3.27 -17.81
CA SER A 57 -2.79 -3.24 -16.79
C SER A 57 -2.64 -4.37 -15.76
N ILE A 58 -2.79 -4.06 -14.47
CA ILE A 58 -2.93 -5.07 -13.41
C ILE A 58 -4.39 -5.12 -12.97
N ALA A 59 -5.06 -6.20 -13.35
CA ALA A 59 -6.43 -6.51 -12.95
C ALA A 59 -6.49 -7.04 -11.51
N LEU A 60 -7.57 -6.77 -10.77
CA LEU A 60 -7.74 -7.19 -9.38
C LEU A 60 -7.71 -8.71 -9.19
N ASP A 61 -8.18 -9.46 -10.19
CA ASP A 61 -8.26 -10.92 -10.19
C ASP A 61 -7.01 -11.63 -10.74
N SER A 62 -5.97 -10.87 -11.11
CA SER A 62 -4.66 -11.42 -11.42
C SER A 62 -3.87 -11.78 -10.15
N GLU A 63 -2.78 -12.53 -10.31
CA GLU A 63 -1.88 -12.88 -9.20
C GLU A 63 -1.30 -11.63 -8.51
N ASP A 64 -0.79 -10.68 -9.30
CA ASP A 64 -0.31 -9.39 -8.78
C ASP A 64 -1.44 -8.58 -8.14
N GLY A 65 -2.64 -8.58 -8.74
CA GLY A 65 -3.80 -7.87 -8.21
C GLY A 65 -4.24 -8.37 -6.85
N LEU A 66 -4.23 -9.70 -6.65
CA LEU A 66 -4.50 -10.32 -5.36
C LEU A 66 -3.41 -10.01 -4.33
N ALA A 67 -2.14 -9.97 -4.74
CA ALA A 67 -1.05 -9.55 -3.87
C ALA A 67 -1.22 -8.10 -3.41
N ILE A 68 -1.51 -7.16 -4.32
CA ILE A 68 -1.78 -5.74 -4.01
C ILE A 68 -3.00 -5.58 -3.11
N MET A 69 -4.05 -6.37 -3.33
CA MET A 69 -5.25 -6.36 -2.48
C MET A 69 -4.93 -6.82 -1.06
N ARG A 70 -4.16 -7.90 -0.90
CA ARG A 70 -3.71 -8.41 0.40
C ARG A 70 -2.81 -7.39 1.11
N HIS A 71 -1.90 -6.76 0.37
CA HIS A 71 -1.05 -5.69 0.90
C HIS A 71 -1.87 -4.49 1.38
N SER A 72 -2.88 -4.09 0.62
CA SER A 72 -3.80 -3.02 1.05
C SER A 72 -4.64 -3.42 2.27
N ALA A 73 -4.95 -4.71 2.43
CA ALA A 73 -5.61 -5.21 3.61
C ALA A 73 -4.71 -5.21 4.86
N THR A 74 -3.38 -5.33 4.73
CA THR A 74 -2.45 -5.18 5.86
C THR A 74 -2.50 -3.77 6.42
N HIS A 75 -2.49 -2.74 5.56
CA HIS A 75 -2.64 -1.34 5.98
C HIS A 75 -3.98 -1.07 6.68
N VAL A 76 -5.08 -1.60 6.13
CA VAL A 76 -6.40 -1.47 6.78
C VAL A 76 -6.42 -2.17 8.15
N MET A 77 -5.72 -3.29 8.31
CA MET A 77 -5.57 -3.97 9.59
C MET A 77 -4.75 -3.13 10.57
N ALA A 78 -3.61 -2.58 10.14
CA ALA A 78 -2.75 -1.74 10.96
C ALA A 78 -3.47 -0.48 11.46
N GLN A 79 -4.18 0.22 10.57
CA GLN A 79 -5.07 1.32 10.95
C GLN A 79 -6.13 0.89 11.96
N ALA A 80 -6.82 -0.23 11.71
CA ALA A 80 -7.86 -0.72 12.62
C ALA A 80 -7.29 -1.06 14.00
N VAL A 81 -6.09 -1.62 14.07
CA VAL A 81 -5.40 -1.89 15.33
C VAL A 81 -5.06 -0.60 16.04
N GLN A 82 -4.43 0.39 15.40
CA GLN A 82 -4.06 1.64 16.05
C GLN A 82 -5.27 2.48 16.49
N GLU A 83 -6.40 2.39 15.80
CA GLU A 83 -7.63 3.04 16.25
C GLU A 83 -8.25 2.38 17.50
N ILE A 84 -7.97 1.10 17.74
CA ILE A 84 -8.42 0.35 18.93
C ILE A 84 -7.38 0.43 20.05
N ARG A 85 -6.09 0.40 19.69
CA ARG A 85 -4.91 0.41 20.56
C ARG A 85 -3.92 1.47 20.07
N PRO A 86 -4.12 2.75 20.42
CA PRO A 86 -3.28 3.84 19.93
C PRO A 86 -1.79 3.74 20.33
N ASP A 87 -1.49 2.93 21.33
CA ASP A 87 -0.15 2.63 21.82
C ASP A 87 0.59 1.56 20.99
N ALA A 88 -0.12 0.80 20.14
CA ALA A 88 0.46 -0.25 19.32
C ALA A 88 1.53 0.29 18.36
N LYS A 89 2.73 -0.32 18.41
CA LYS A 89 3.83 0.02 17.50
C LYS A 89 3.84 -0.93 16.30
N LEU A 90 4.03 -0.35 15.12
CA LEU A 90 3.99 -1.04 13.84
C LEU A 90 5.34 -1.68 13.54
N GLY A 91 5.37 -3.00 13.39
CA GLY A 91 6.47 -3.75 12.79
C GLY A 91 6.32 -3.87 11.27
N ILE A 92 6.44 -5.10 10.76
CA ILE A 92 6.39 -5.43 9.32
C ILE A 92 5.05 -6.12 8.99
N GLY A 93 4.47 -5.82 7.83
CA GLY A 93 3.19 -6.38 7.38
C GLY A 93 3.18 -6.88 5.95
N PRO A 94 3.89 -7.99 5.63
CA PRO A 94 4.05 -8.44 4.27
C PRO A 94 2.87 -9.31 3.81
N VAL A 95 2.77 -9.47 2.50
CA VAL A 95 1.89 -10.46 1.87
C VAL A 95 2.56 -11.83 1.92
N ILE A 96 1.76 -12.87 2.10
CA ILE A 96 2.19 -14.28 1.97
C ILE A 96 1.32 -14.98 0.93
N LYS A 97 1.74 -16.17 0.49
CA LYS A 97 1.10 -16.94 -0.60
C LYS A 97 -0.44 -16.94 -0.58
N ASP A 98 -1.02 -17.16 0.60
CA ASP A 98 -2.48 -17.30 0.77
C ASP A 98 -3.07 -16.28 1.75
N GLY A 99 -2.37 -15.17 2.02
CA GLY A 99 -2.85 -14.20 2.99
C GLY A 99 -1.87 -13.07 3.25
N PHE A 100 -1.89 -12.58 4.48
CA PHE A 100 -1.01 -11.52 4.96
C PHE A 100 -0.93 -11.58 6.49
N TYR A 101 0.05 -10.89 7.06
CA TYR A 101 0.11 -10.64 8.51
C TYR A 101 0.61 -9.23 8.77
N TYR A 102 0.60 -8.83 10.04
CA TYR A 102 1.24 -7.59 10.49
C TYR A 102 1.71 -7.80 11.93
N ASP A 103 2.98 -7.48 12.20
CA ASP A 103 3.56 -7.54 13.53
C ASP A 103 3.26 -6.27 14.33
N PHE A 104 2.70 -6.43 15.52
CA PHE A 104 2.43 -5.32 16.43
C PHE A 104 3.15 -5.55 17.76
N ASP A 105 3.84 -4.53 18.23
CA ASP A 105 4.30 -4.48 19.62
C ASP A 105 3.19 -3.86 20.47
N VAL A 106 2.69 -4.64 21.42
CA VAL A 106 1.58 -4.34 22.31
C VAL A 106 1.87 -4.89 23.69
N GLU A 107 1.53 -4.14 24.74
CA GLU A 107 1.74 -4.59 26.13
C GLU A 107 0.92 -5.85 26.46
N THR A 108 -0.34 -5.89 25.99
CA THR A 108 -1.24 -7.03 26.21
C THR A 108 -1.47 -7.78 24.90
N PRO A 109 -1.24 -9.10 24.82
CA PRO A 109 -1.51 -9.89 23.63
C PRO A 109 -2.97 -9.81 23.15
N PHE A 110 -3.20 -9.97 21.84
CA PHE A 110 -4.54 -10.00 21.27
C PHE A 110 -5.31 -11.26 21.68
N THR A 111 -6.53 -11.07 22.17
CA THR A 111 -7.51 -12.12 22.46
C THR A 111 -8.40 -12.40 21.23
N PRO A 112 -9.14 -13.52 21.19
CA PRO A 112 -10.10 -13.78 20.12
C PRO A 112 -11.19 -12.70 19.97
N ASP A 113 -11.55 -12.01 21.05
CA ASP A 113 -12.53 -10.92 20.99
C ASP A 113 -11.93 -9.62 20.44
N ASP A 114 -10.64 -9.37 20.69
CA ASP A 114 -9.90 -8.29 20.00
C ASP A 114 -9.89 -8.52 18.48
N LEU A 115 -9.61 -9.76 18.03
CA LEU A 115 -9.59 -10.07 16.60
C LEU A 115 -10.96 -9.81 15.94
N LYS A 116 -12.07 -10.13 16.63
CA LYS A 116 -13.43 -9.79 16.15
C LYS A 116 -13.65 -8.27 16.10
N ALA A 117 -13.14 -7.53 17.08
CA ALA A 117 -13.25 -6.08 17.11
C ALA A 117 -12.45 -5.41 15.98
N ILE A 118 -11.22 -5.88 15.75
CA ILE A 118 -10.34 -5.43 14.65
C ILE A 118 -11.01 -5.74 13.30
N GLU A 119 -11.49 -6.97 13.08
CA GLU A 119 -12.18 -7.34 11.84
C GLU A 119 -13.41 -6.44 11.59
N LYS A 120 -14.22 -6.18 12.63
CA LYS A 120 -15.35 -5.26 12.54
C LYS A 120 -14.92 -3.83 12.22
N ARG A 121 -13.77 -3.37 12.74
CA ARG A 121 -13.25 -2.03 12.46
C ARG A 121 -12.69 -1.93 11.04
N MET A 122 -11.94 -2.91 10.57
CA MET A 122 -11.49 -3.04 9.18
C MET A 122 -12.67 -2.96 8.20
N GLN A 123 -13.77 -3.67 8.47
CA GLN A 123 -15.00 -3.59 7.66
C GLN A 123 -15.57 -2.18 7.60
N ARG A 124 -15.49 -1.39 8.68
CA ARG A 124 -15.94 0.01 8.70
C ARG A 124 -15.01 0.91 7.88
N ILE A 125 -13.69 0.71 7.98
CA ILE A 125 -12.69 1.43 7.17
C ILE A 125 -12.95 1.16 5.68
N ILE A 126 -13.08 -0.11 5.29
CA ILE A 126 -13.43 -0.51 3.91
C ILE A 126 -14.72 0.16 3.42
N LYS A 127 -15.75 0.21 4.27
CA LYS A 127 -17.01 0.87 3.92
C LYS A 127 -16.86 2.39 3.77
N SER A 128 -15.93 3.03 4.48
CA SER A 128 -15.67 4.46 4.34
C SER A 128 -15.02 4.84 3.00
N SER A 129 -14.45 3.87 2.26
CA SER A 129 -13.86 4.10 0.94
C SER A 129 -12.67 5.06 0.96
N GLN A 130 -11.84 4.98 2.00
CA GLN A 130 -10.60 5.76 2.08
C GLN A 130 -9.71 5.46 0.87
N SER A 131 -9.15 6.50 0.28
CA SER A 131 -8.17 6.41 -0.81
C SER A 131 -6.78 6.17 -0.25
N PHE A 132 -6.00 5.34 -0.92
CA PHE A 132 -4.57 5.21 -0.64
C PHE A 132 -3.83 6.25 -1.47
N ARG A 133 -2.98 7.07 -0.84
CA ARG A 133 -2.21 8.13 -1.48
C ARG A 133 -0.74 7.98 -1.17
N ARG A 134 0.02 7.61 -2.21
CA ARG A 134 1.47 7.53 -2.11
C ARG A 134 2.08 8.93 -2.06
N ARG A 135 3.06 9.13 -1.20
CA ARG A 135 3.94 10.31 -1.22
C ARG A 135 5.40 9.90 -0.99
N VAL A 136 6.29 10.45 -1.79
CA VAL A 136 7.73 10.27 -1.66
C VAL A 136 8.25 11.20 -0.58
N VAL A 137 9.17 10.71 0.24
CA VAL A 137 9.76 11.48 1.33
C VAL A 137 11.27 11.29 1.38
N THR A 138 11.94 12.27 1.95
CA THR A 138 13.34 12.15 2.37
C THR A 138 13.47 11.27 3.61
N GLU A 139 14.68 10.78 3.86
CA GLU A 139 15.00 10.04 5.08
C GLU A 139 14.75 10.87 6.35
N GLU A 140 15.06 12.17 6.32
CA GLU A 140 14.82 13.09 7.44
C GLU A 140 13.33 13.24 7.74
N GLU A 141 12.50 13.45 6.71
CA GLU A 141 11.05 13.53 6.86
C GLU A 141 10.48 12.22 7.40
N ALA A 142 10.92 11.07 6.87
CA ALA A 142 10.49 9.75 7.34
C ALA A 142 10.83 9.51 8.82
N LEU A 143 12.06 9.83 9.24
CA LEU A 143 12.48 9.72 10.64
C LEU A 143 11.69 10.65 11.56
N ALA A 144 11.36 11.86 11.12
CA ALA A 144 10.56 12.80 11.90
C ALA A 144 9.11 12.32 12.03
N GLU A 145 8.56 11.78 10.97
CA GLU A 145 7.16 11.32 10.90
C GLU A 145 6.89 10.02 11.65
N GLU A 146 7.89 9.16 11.77
CA GLU A 146 7.87 7.86 12.47
C GLU A 146 8.56 7.93 13.84
N ALA A 147 8.73 9.12 14.40
CA ALA A 147 9.49 9.35 15.63
C ALA A 147 9.00 8.52 16.84
N ASP A 148 7.74 8.10 16.84
CA ASP A 148 7.14 7.25 17.87
C ASP A 148 7.04 5.76 17.48
N GLN A 149 7.53 5.36 16.30
CA GLN A 149 7.47 4.01 15.76
C GLN A 149 8.88 3.39 15.72
N PRO A 150 9.37 2.79 16.83
CA PRO A 150 10.76 2.37 16.98
C PRO A 150 11.21 1.38 15.89
N TYR A 151 10.34 0.45 15.51
CA TYR A 151 10.65 -0.54 14.47
C TYR A 151 10.73 0.08 13.07
N LYS A 152 9.87 1.06 12.76
CA LYS A 152 9.95 1.80 11.48
C LYS A 152 11.22 2.66 11.42
N LEU A 153 11.63 3.28 12.52
CA LEU A 153 12.92 3.99 12.60
C LEU A 153 14.12 3.08 12.35
N GLU A 154 14.08 1.84 12.84
CA GLU A 154 15.11 0.83 12.54
C GLU A 154 15.13 0.49 11.05
N LEU A 155 13.96 0.22 10.45
CA LEU A 155 13.83 -0.09 9.02
C LEU A 155 14.37 1.04 8.12
N ILE A 156 14.07 2.31 8.45
CA ILE A 156 14.56 3.48 7.70
C ILE A 156 16.10 3.55 7.76
N LYS A 157 16.69 3.35 8.95
CA LYS A 157 18.14 3.43 9.16
C LYS A 157 18.90 2.27 8.53
N ASP A 158 18.31 1.08 8.54
CA ASP A 158 18.95 -0.15 8.06
C ASP A 158 18.93 -0.31 6.54
N LYS A 159 18.23 0.59 5.80
CA LYS A 159 18.14 0.62 4.33
C LYS A 159 18.03 -0.78 3.68
N GLU A 160 17.24 -1.65 4.31
CA GLU A 160 16.95 -3.06 3.96
C GLU A 160 18.11 -3.88 3.35
N ALA A 161 19.30 -3.89 3.97
CA ALA A 161 20.39 -4.78 3.54
C ALA A 161 20.20 -6.27 3.90
N HIS A 162 19.18 -6.62 4.70
CA HIS A 162 19.06 -7.95 5.32
C HIS A 162 17.70 -8.64 5.19
N LEU A 163 16.74 -8.06 4.48
CA LEU A 163 15.48 -8.74 4.15
C LEU A 163 15.59 -9.39 2.77
N ASP A 164 14.90 -10.53 2.61
CA ASP A 164 14.61 -11.07 1.30
C ASP A 164 13.95 -9.95 0.46
N PRO A 165 14.47 -9.60 -0.73
CA PRO A 165 13.88 -8.58 -1.61
C PRO A 165 12.39 -8.80 -1.90
N GLU A 166 11.89 -10.03 -1.76
CA GLU A 166 10.48 -10.38 -1.90
C GLU A 166 9.65 -10.03 -0.65
N ALA A 167 10.27 -9.91 0.52
CA ALA A 167 9.66 -9.58 1.82
C ALA A 167 9.90 -8.12 2.26
N ALA A 168 10.79 -7.40 1.58
CA ALA A 168 11.19 -6.03 1.87
C ALA A 168 10.16 -5.03 1.27
N THR A 169 8.99 -4.95 1.90
CA THR A 169 7.85 -4.16 1.43
C THR A 169 7.94 -2.68 1.81
N GLU A 170 8.83 -2.32 2.74
CA GLU A 170 8.78 -1.05 3.46
C GLU A 170 9.84 -0.05 2.96
N VAL A 171 11.09 -0.48 2.74
CA VAL A 171 12.25 0.41 2.50
C VAL A 171 13.22 -0.15 1.44
N SER A 172 12.78 -0.29 0.18
CA SER A 172 13.72 -0.68 -0.89
C SER A 172 14.68 0.48 -1.21
N GLY A 173 15.98 0.19 -1.38
CA GLY A 173 17.07 1.17 -1.54
C GLY A 173 17.02 2.15 -2.74
N LYS A 174 15.87 2.31 -3.42
CA LYS A 174 15.66 3.30 -4.48
C LYS A 174 14.91 4.56 -3.99
N GLU A 175 13.93 4.44 -3.10
CA GLU A 175 13.07 5.57 -2.69
C GLU A 175 12.25 5.24 -1.43
N LEU A 176 12.15 6.19 -0.48
CA LEU A 176 11.26 6.09 0.68
C LEU A 176 9.89 6.70 0.36
N SER A 177 8.82 6.03 0.77
CA SER A 177 7.46 6.54 0.60
C SER A 177 6.53 6.18 1.75
N PHE A 178 5.54 7.03 1.95
CA PHE A 178 4.37 6.73 2.77
C PHE A 178 3.16 6.48 1.89
N TYR A 179 2.23 5.69 2.41
CA TYR A 179 0.85 5.67 1.95
C TYR A 179 -0.05 6.28 3.01
N ASP A 180 -0.68 7.39 2.66
CA ASP A 180 -1.70 8.01 3.46
C ASP A 180 -3.06 7.40 3.12
N ASN A 181 -3.80 6.96 4.14
CA ASN A 181 -5.22 6.68 4.02
C ASN A 181 -5.98 8.00 4.17
N VAL A 182 -6.63 8.40 3.08
CA VAL A 182 -7.33 9.68 2.97
C VAL A 182 -8.84 9.44 2.97
N ASP A 183 -9.55 10.12 3.87
CA ASP A 183 -11.01 10.03 3.94
C ASP A 183 -11.71 10.74 2.76
N ARG A 184 -13.04 10.74 2.75
CA ARG A 184 -13.84 11.34 1.67
C ARG A 184 -13.79 12.87 1.65
N GLU A 185 -13.39 13.49 2.75
CA GLU A 185 -13.25 14.93 2.89
C GLU A 185 -11.85 15.40 2.46
N GLY A 186 -10.93 14.45 2.22
CA GLY A 186 -9.56 14.73 1.82
C GLY A 186 -8.59 14.79 2.99
N ASN A 187 -9.01 14.43 4.20
CA ASN A 187 -8.14 14.42 5.37
C ASN A 187 -7.32 13.13 5.43
N VAL A 188 -6.03 13.25 5.73
CA VAL A 188 -5.20 12.09 6.09
C VAL A 188 -5.63 11.60 7.47
N VAL A 189 -6.16 10.38 7.54
CA VAL A 189 -6.65 9.78 8.79
C VAL A 189 -5.72 8.71 9.36
N TRP A 190 -4.79 8.23 8.54
CA TRP A 190 -3.76 7.26 8.92
C TRP A 190 -2.67 7.21 7.85
N LYS A 191 -1.47 6.72 8.19
CA LYS A 191 -0.33 6.57 7.28
C LYS A 191 0.50 5.33 7.62
N ASP A 192 1.21 4.79 6.64
CA ASP A 192 2.24 3.77 6.83
C ASP A 192 3.44 3.99 5.91
N LEU A 193 4.64 3.70 6.42
CA LEU A 193 5.85 3.66 5.60
C LEU A 193 5.79 2.42 4.72
N CYS A 194 5.69 2.59 3.41
CA CYS A 194 5.51 1.47 2.50
C CYS A 194 5.87 1.85 1.06
N ARG A 195 6.41 0.90 0.30
CA ARG A 195 6.70 1.06 -1.14
C ARG A 195 5.46 0.94 -2.01
N GLY A 196 4.53 0.07 -1.61
CA GLY A 196 3.36 -0.34 -2.38
C GLY A 196 3.71 -1.15 -3.65
N PRO A 197 2.83 -1.17 -4.68
CA PRO A 197 1.63 -0.34 -4.82
C PRO A 197 0.47 -0.78 -3.91
N HIS A 198 -0.55 0.08 -3.83
CA HIS A 198 -1.81 -0.17 -3.14
C HIS A 198 -3.02 -0.05 -4.07
N LEU A 199 -4.16 -0.56 -3.60
CA LEU A 199 -5.45 -0.38 -4.26
C LEU A 199 -5.79 1.12 -4.39
N PRO A 200 -6.63 1.53 -5.36
CA PRO A 200 -7.03 2.95 -5.47
C PRO A 200 -7.81 3.46 -4.25
N ASN A 201 -8.55 2.55 -3.60
CA ASN A 201 -9.23 2.80 -2.33
C ASN A 201 -9.60 1.47 -1.66
N THR A 202 -9.98 1.57 -0.39
CA THR A 202 -10.32 0.42 0.46
C THR A 202 -11.55 -0.38 0.01
N ARG A 203 -12.44 0.14 -0.88
CA ARG A 203 -13.63 -0.59 -1.37
C ARG A 203 -13.30 -1.74 -2.34
N TYR A 204 -12.07 -1.78 -2.84
CA TYR A 204 -11.59 -2.89 -3.66
C TYR A 204 -11.30 -4.15 -2.83
N ILE A 205 -11.16 -4.03 -1.50
CA ILE A 205 -11.10 -5.17 -0.59
C ILE A 205 -12.52 -5.75 -0.42
N LYS A 206 -12.85 -6.80 -1.17
CA LYS A 206 -14.20 -7.39 -1.18
C LYS A 206 -14.45 -8.36 -0.03
N ALA A 207 -13.46 -9.18 0.28
CA ALA A 207 -13.54 -10.20 1.31
C ALA A 207 -12.18 -10.35 1.98
N PHE A 208 -12.21 -10.49 3.31
CA PHE A 208 -11.04 -10.80 4.12
C PHE A 208 -11.51 -11.50 5.40
N LYS A 209 -10.59 -12.18 6.07
CA LYS A 209 -10.81 -12.80 7.37
C LYS A 209 -9.54 -12.68 8.21
N ILE A 210 -9.69 -12.33 9.48
CA ILE A 210 -8.58 -12.47 10.44
C ILE A 210 -8.64 -13.89 11.01
N GLU A 211 -7.56 -14.65 10.81
CA GLU A 211 -7.49 -16.05 11.21
C GLU A 211 -7.13 -16.22 12.69
N ARG A 212 -5.95 -15.77 13.09
CA ARG A 212 -5.38 -15.96 14.42
C ARG A 212 -4.34 -14.91 14.74
N SER A 213 -4.01 -14.76 16.03
CA SER A 213 -2.78 -14.12 16.49
C SER A 213 -1.72 -15.18 16.78
N ALA A 214 -0.46 -14.80 16.62
CA ALA A 214 0.71 -15.56 17.04
C ALA A 214 1.75 -14.57 17.60
N ALA A 215 2.79 -15.09 18.27
CA ALA A 215 3.92 -14.28 18.68
C ALA A 215 5.05 -14.40 17.65
N ALA A 216 5.70 -13.28 17.37
CA ALA A 216 6.93 -13.20 16.61
C ALA A 216 7.98 -12.46 17.45
N TYR A 217 9.25 -12.81 17.26
CA TYR A 217 10.36 -12.03 17.82
C TYR A 217 10.85 -11.07 16.75
N TRP A 218 11.09 -9.83 17.15
CA TRP A 218 11.78 -8.87 16.29
C TRP A 218 13.26 -9.27 16.21
N ARG A 219 13.65 -9.81 15.05
CA ARG A 219 15.00 -10.17 14.58
C ARG A 219 15.98 -10.64 15.67
#